data_AF-A0A0M1J275-F1
#
_entry.id   AF-A0A0M1J275-F1
#
_cell.length_a   1.000
_cell.length_b   1.000
_cell.length_c   1.000
_cell.angle_alpha   90.00
_cell.angle_beta   90.00
_cell.angle_gamma   90.00
#
_symmetry.space_group_name_H-M   'P 1'
#
loop_
_entity.id
_entity.type
_entity.pdbx_description
1 polymer ?
#
loop_
_entity_poly.entity_id
_entity_poly.type
_entity_poly.pdbx_seq_one_letter_code
_entity_poly.pdbx_strand_id
1 'polypeptide(L)' 'MSEVIEEFESKALSLSPMQRSHLVERLIISLDTEPDIEDAWAEEIAKRCAEVDNGTVTLLPGPETLAQLKDEFNQ' A
#
# COMPACT_ATOMS: atom_id res chain seq x y z
N MET A 1 13.73 -22.32 -7.55
CA MET A 1 13.78 -21.41 -6.39
C MET A 1 14.71 -22.07 -5.37
N SER A 2 14.82 -21.60 -4.12
CA SER A 2 15.41 -22.44 -3.08
C SER A 2 14.41 -23.54 -2.70
N GLU A 3 14.86 -24.79 -2.49
CA GLU A 3 14.00 -25.90 -2.03
C GLU A 3 13.19 -25.52 -0.77
N VAL A 4 13.79 -24.70 0.10
CA VAL A 4 13.16 -24.18 1.33
C VAL A 4 11.95 -23.29 1.01
N ILE A 5 12.04 -22.44 -0.01
CA ILE A 5 10.95 -21.54 -0.40
C ILE A 5 9.78 -22.33 -0.99
N GLU A 6 10.08 -23.34 -1.82
CA GLU A 6 9.08 -24.20 -2.44
C GLU A 6 8.32 -25.04 -1.38
N GLU A 7 9.03 -25.51 -0.34
CA GLU A 7 8.40 -26.20 0.79
C GLU A 7 7.48 -25.28 1.60
N PHE A 8 7.91 -24.04 1.90
CA PHE A 8 7.09 -23.07 2.63
C PHE A 8 5.86 -22.63 1.83
N GLU A 9 6.02 -22.43 0.52
CA GLU A 9 4.93 -22.08 -0.37
C GLU A 9 3.86 -23.19 -0.39
N SER A 10 4.28 -24.45 -0.56
CA SER A 10 3.36 -25.60 -0.52
C SER A 10 2.58 -25.66 0.80
N LYS A 11 3.26 -25.46 1.92
CA LYS A 11 2.63 -25.41 3.26
C LYS A 11 1.66 -24.24 3.39
N ALA A 12 2.03 -23.04 2.94
CA ALA A 12 1.18 -21.85 3.00
C ALA A 12 -0.08 -21.99 2.12
N LEU A 13 0.05 -22.61 0.94
CA LEU A 13 -1.07 -22.87 0.03
C LEU A 13 -2.02 -23.94 0.57
N SER A 14 -1.54 -24.86 1.40
CA SER A 14 -2.38 -25.86 2.09
C SER A 14 -3.27 -25.28 3.20
N LEU A 15 -3.01 -24.05 3.66
CA LEU A 15 -3.79 -23.38 4.69
C LEU A 15 -5.18 -22.96 4.18
N SER A 16 -6.13 -22.83 5.11
CA SER A 16 -7.42 -22.19 4.80
C SER A 16 -7.20 -20.73 4.36
N PRO A 17 -8.13 -20.13 3.58
CA PRO A 17 -8.00 -18.75 3.14
C PRO A 17 -7.76 -17.75 4.28
N MET A 18 -8.43 -17.93 5.42
CA MET A 18 -8.28 -17.06 6.59
C MET A 18 -6.88 -17.18 7.22
N GLN A 19 -6.37 -18.40 7.38
CA GLN A 19 -5.02 -18.62 7.92
C GLN A 19 -3.94 -18.10 6.97
N ARG A 20 -4.13 -18.29 5.66
CA ARG A 20 -3.21 -17.76 4.64
C ARG A 20 -3.21 -16.22 4.64
N SER A 21 -4.38 -15.58 4.76
CA SER A 21 -4.48 -14.12 4.88
C SER A 21 -3.69 -13.60 6.09
N HIS A 22 -3.84 -14.23 7.25
CA HIS A 22 -3.12 -13.84 8.46
C HIS A 22 -1.60 -14.06 8.34
N LEU A 23 -1.18 -15.15 7.68
CA LEU A 23 0.24 -15.38 7.41
C LEU A 23 0.82 -14.31 6.47
N VAL A 24 0.11 -13.97 5.40
CA VAL A 24 0.52 -12.93 4.45
C VAL A 24 0.67 -11.59 5.14
N GLU A 25 -0.30 -11.19 5.96
CA GLU A 25 -0.23 -9.96 6.77
C GLU A 25 1.05 -9.90 7.62
N ARG A 26 1.36 -10.97 8.36
CA ARG A 26 2.58 -11.04 9.18
C ARG A 26 3.86 -10.96 8.36
N LEU A 27 3.89 -11.59 7.19
CA LEU A 27 5.05 -11.54 6.29
C LEU A 27 5.23 -10.14 5.71
N ILE A 28 4.15 -9.49 5.27
CA ILE A 28 4.21 -8.10 4.79
C ILE A 28 4.75 -7.18 5.90
N ILE A 29 4.22 -7.28 7.12
CA ILE A 29 4.71 -6.49 8.27
C ILE A 29 6.20 -6.77 8.52
N SER A 30 6.68 -8.01 8.33
CA SER A 30 8.09 -8.32 8.51
C SER A 30 9.01 -7.75 7.43
N LEU A 31 8.46 -7.38 6.26
CA LEU A 31 9.19 -6.73 5.18
C LEU A 31 9.20 -5.20 5.34
N ASP A 32 8.40 -4.67 6.25
CA ASP A 32 8.34 -3.24 6.55
C ASP A 32 9.54 -2.85 7.43
N THR A 33 10.69 -2.65 6.78
CA THR A 33 11.99 -2.44 7.45
C THR A 33 12.48 -1.00 7.45
N GLU A 34 11.72 -0.06 6.89
CA GLU A 34 12.15 1.32 6.64
C GLU A 34 11.28 2.33 7.39
N PRO A 35 11.44 2.45 8.72
CA PRO A 35 10.66 3.39 9.54
C PRO A 35 10.83 4.85 9.07
N ASP A 36 11.97 5.19 8.49
CA ASP A 36 12.25 6.52 7.94
C ASP A 36 11.29 6.88 6.78
N ILE A 37 10.79 5.89 6.03
CA ILE A 37 9.79 6.11 4.98
C ILE A 37 8.45 6.44 5.62
N GLU A 38 8.00 5.65 6.60
CA GLU A 38 6.72 5.90 7.28
C GLU A 38 6.68 7.29 7.93
N ASP A 39 7.77 7.71 8.58
CA ASP A 39 7.88 9.05 9.16
C ASP A 39 7.84 10.14 8.08
N ALA A 40 8.58 9.98 6.97
CA ALA A 40 8.54 10.93 5.85
C ALA A 40 7.15 11.01 5.19
N TRP A 41 6.42 9.90 5.11
CA TRP A 41 5.04 9.86 4.62
C TRP A 41 4.09 10.57 5.57
N ALA A 42 4.23 10.36 6.89
CA ALA A 42 3.43 11.04 7.89
C ALA A 42 3.63 12.57 7.84
N GLU A 43 4.87 13.03 7.70
CA GLU A 43 5.19 14.44 7.53
C GLU A 43 4.54 15.04 6.28
N GLU A 44 4.66 14.38 5.12
CA GLU A 44 4.08 14.87 3.87
C GLU A 44 2.55 14.85 3.89
N ILE A 45 1.92 13.85 4.53
CA ILE A 45 0.46 13.81 4.72
C ILE A 45 0.02 15.01 5.57
N ALA A 46 0.67 15.26 6.71
CA ALA A 46 0.34 16.37 7.60
C ALA A 46 0.48 17.72 6.87
N LYS A 47 1.56 17.89 6.10
CA LYS A 47 1.78 19.06 5.26
C LYS A 47 0.68 19.25 4.22
N ARG A 48 0.33 18.22 3.45
CA ARG A 48 -0.72 18.32 2.42
C ARG A 48 -2.09 18.62 3.01
N CYS A 49 -2.45 18.00 4.13
CA CYS A 49 -3.69 18.33 4.84
C CYS A 49 -3.72 19.82 5.21
N ALA A 50 -2.63 20.34 5.79
CA ALA A 50 -2.55 21.76 6.13
C ALA A 50 -2.63 22.68 4.89
N GLU A 51 -2.03 22.31 3.76
CA GLU A 51 -2.14 23.08 2.52
C GLU A 51 -3.57 23.15 1.99
N VAL A 52 -4.31 22.03 2.07
CA VAL A 52 -5.72 21.96 1.70
C VAL A 52 -6.59 22.80 2.65
N ASP A 53 -6.43 22.61 3.96
CA ASP A 53 -7.22 23.30 4.98
C ASP A 53 -7.01 24.83 4.94
N ASN A 54 -5.78 25.26 4.68
CA ASN A 54 -5.42 26.68 4.55
C ASN A 54 -5.70 27.25 3.15
N GLY A 55 -6.12 26.43 2.19
CA GLY A 55 -6.38 26.84 0.81
C GLY A 55 -5.14 27.32 0.06
N THR A 56 -3.95 26.84 0.42
CA THR A 56 -2.69 27.22 -0.23
C THR A 56 -2.38 26.39 -1.48
N VAL A 57 -3.25 25.45 -1.83
CA VAL A 57 -3.14 24.60 -3.01
C VAL A 57 -4.43 24.62 -3.82
N THR A 58 -4.31 24.54 -5.15
CA THR A 58 -5.46 24.39 -6.05
C THR A 58 -5.91 22.94 -6.08
N LEU A 59 -7.16 22.70 -5.66
CA LEU A 59 -7.77 21.37 -5.69
C LEU A 59 -8.35 21.06 -7.07
N LEU A 60 -8.31 19.78 -7.43
CA LEU A 60 -9.02 19.24 -8.58
C LEU A 60 -10.30 18.52 -8.13
N PRO A 61 -11.37 18.52 -8.93
CA PRO A 61 -12.58 17.75 -8.61
C PRO A 61 -12.30 16.25 -8.62
N GLY A 62 -12.31 15.63 -7.44
CA GLY A 62 -11.93 14.21 -7.26
C GLY A 62 -12.58 13.23 -8.25
N PRO A 63 -13.91 13.27 -8.46
CA PRO A 63 -14.57 12.36 -9.40
C PRO A 63 -14.09 12.52 -10.85
N GLU A 64 -13.87 13.76 -11.31
CA GLU A 64 -13.43 14.04 -12.68
C GLU A 64 -11.97 13.61 -12.88
N THR A 65 -11.10 13.93 -11.91
CA THR A 65 -9.69 13.54 -11.94
C THR A 65 -9.54 12.01 -11.92
N LEU A 66 -10.30 11.30 -11.08
CA LEU A 66 -10.25 9.83 -11.05
C LEU A 66 -10.78 9.19 -12.33
N ALA A 67 -11.77 9.79 -12.99
CA ALA A 67 -12.24 9.32 -14.29
C ALA A 67 -11.15 9.47 -15.36
N GLN A 68 -10.51 10.64 -15.43
CA GLN A 68 -9.42 10.91 -16.36
C GLN A 68 -8.23 9.95 -16.16
N LEU A 69 -7.82 9.72 -14.90
CA LEU A 69 -6.72 8.79 -14.60
C LEU A 69 -7.07 7.35 -15.03
N LYS A 70 -8.31 6.90 -14.84
CA LYS A 70 -8.73 5.57 -15.31
C LYS A 70 -8.67 5.46 -16.82
N ASP A 71 -9.13 6.48 -17.54
CA ASP A 71 -9.07 6.50 -19.00
C ASP A 71 -7.62 6.51 -19.50
N GLU A 72 -6.72 7.21 -18.81
CA GLU A 72 -5.30 7.31 -19.15
C GLU A 72 -4.50 6.03 -18.83
N PHE A 73 -4.79 5.36 -17.71
CA PHE A 73 -4.02 4.22 -17.21
C PHE A 73 -4.71 2.84 -17.38
N ASN A 74 -5.85 2.76 -18.08
CA ASN A 74 -6.42 1.49 -18.52
C ASN A 74 -5.49 0.80 -19.54
N GLN A 75 -4.56 -0.03 -19.05
CA GLN A 75 -3.88 -1.09 -19.80
C GLN A 75 -4.65 -2.41 -19.66
#